data_AF-A0A1D6IME5-F1
#
_entry.id   AF-A0A1D6IME5-F1
#
_cell.length_a   1.000
_cell.length_b   1.000
_cell.length_c   1.000
_cell.angle_alpha   90.00
_cell.angle_beta   90.00
_cell.angle_gamma   90.00
#
_symmetry.space_group_name_H-M   'P 1'
#
loop_
_entity.id
_entity.type
_entity.pdbx_description
1 polymer ?
#
loop_
_entity_poly.entity_id
_entity_poly.type
_entity_poly.pdbx_seq_one_letter_code
_entity_poly.pdbx_strand_id
1 'polypeptide(L)'
;MILLGFVDDVLDVPWRVKLALPTFAALPLLMAYAGGTSIIIPKPLTPYVGLTVLELGLFYKLFMLLLAVFCTNSINIHAGLNGLEVGQTVVISAAVLTDLQNIFLVLIHNVMRIASSTDIETQQAHEFSIYLVLPFLTISLALLAFNWYGP
;
A
#
# COMPACT_ATOMS: atom_id res chain seq x y z
N MET A 1 2.62 -1.96 12.99
CA MET A 1 3.35 -3.22 12.69
C MET A 1 4.81 -3.21 13.14
N ILE A 2 5.45 -2.04 13.32
CA ILE A 2 6.87 -1.92 13.73
C ILE A 2 7.23 -2.78 14.95
N LEU A 3 6.46 -2.70 16.05
CA LEU A 3 6.71 -3.47 17.26
C LEU A 3 6.73 -5.00 17.00
N LEU A 4 5.82 -5.49 16.17
CA LEU A 4 5.72 -6.93 15.88
C LEU A 4 6.85 -7.40 14.97
N GLY A 5 7.32 -6.56 14.04
CA GLY A 5 8.52 -6.83 13.25
C GLY A 5 9.75 -6.92 14.14
N PHE A 6 9.92 -5.97 15.05
CA PHE A 6 11.01 -6.01 16.03
C PHE A 6 10.97 -7.26 16.92
N VAL A 7 9.79 -7.67 17.37
CA VAL A 7 9.62 -8.90 18.16
C VAL A 7 9.99 -10.14 17.32
N ASP A 8 9.62 -10.17 16.03
CA ASP A 8 10.00 -11.25 15.12
C ASP A 8 11.53 -11.36 14.97
N ASP A 9 12.20 -10.22 14.77
CA ASP A 9 13.66 -10.15 14.60
C ASP A 9 14.44 -10.55 15.87
N VAL A 10 13.89 -10.29 17.06
CA VAL A 10 14.56 -10.60 18.34
C VAL A 10 14.31 -12.04 18.80
N LEU A 11 13.13 -12.60 18.50
CA LEU A 11 12.67 -13.88 19.06
C LEU A 11 12.62 -15.04 18.06
N ASP A 12 12.95 -14.83 16.79
CA ASP A 12 12.92 -15.86 15.73
C ASP A 12 11.60 -16.64 15.73
N VAL A 13 10.49 -15.91 15.57
CA VAL A 13 9.15 -16.44 15.78
C VAL A 13 8.80 -17.46 14.66
N PRO A 14 8.09 -18.57 14.95
CA PRO A 14 7.73 -19.56 13.93
C PRO A 14 6.84 -18.98 12.82
N TRP A 15 7.02 -19.48 11.58
CA TRP A 15 6.34 -19.00 10.36
C TRP A 15 4.80 -18.90 10.48
N ARG A 16 4.16 -19.79 11.25
CA ARG A 16 2.70 -19.77 11.47
C ARG A 16 2.26 -18.47 12.14
N VAL A 17 3.06 -17.98 13.07
CA VAL A 17 2.81 -16.75 13.81
C VAL A 17 3.19 -15.54 12.96
N LYS A 18 4.17 -15.65 12.05
CA LYS A 18 4.47 -14.60 11.04
C LYS A 18 3.30 -14.30 10.10
N LEU A 19 2.37 -15.24 9.90
CA LEU A 19 1.10 -15.00 9.21
C LEU A 19 0.01 -14.42 10.13
N ALA A 20 -0.04 -14.86 11.39
CA ALA A 20 -1.05 -14.41 12.35
C ALA A 20 -0.81 -12.98 12.85
N LEU A 21 0.44 -12.59 13.12
CA LEU A 21 0.79 -11.28 13.66
C LEU A 21 0.35 -10.11 12.75
N PRO A 22 0.62 -10.15 11.43
CA PRO A 22 0.09 -9.15 10.50
C PRO A 22 -1.43 -9.07 10.49
N THR A 23 -2.09 -10.23 10.60
CA THR A 23 -3.55 -10.34 10.62
C THR A 23 -4.14 -9.57 11.80
N PHE A 24 -3.62 -9.78 13.01
CA PHE A 24 -4.06 -9.03 14.21
C PHE A 24 -3.72 -7.55 14.12
N ALA A 25 -2.54 -7.21 13.61
CA ALA A 25 -2.10 -5.82 13.48
C ALA A 25 -2.92 -5.01 12.45
N ALA A 26 -3.56 -5.68 11.49
CA ALA A 26 -4.41 -5.05 10.48
C ALA A 26 -5.87 -4.88 10.93
N LEU A 27 -6.29 -5.44 12.07
CA LEU A 27 -7.67 -5.28 12.56
C LEU A 27 -8.08 -3.82 12.77
N PRO A 28 -7.26 -2.92 13.33
CA PRO A 28 -7.62 -1.51 13.46
C PRO A 28 -7.91 -0.84 12.11
N LEU A 29 -7.16 -1.20 11.06
CA LEU A 29 -7.42 -0.72 9.70
C LEU A 29 -8.80 -1.19 9.20
N LEU A 30 -9.15 -2.46 9.42
CA LEU A 30 -10.47 -3.00 9.04
C LEU A 30 -11.62 -2.35 9.81
N MET A 31 -11.42 -2.02 11.08
CA MET A 31 -12.43 -1.35 11.91
C MET A 31 -12.60 0.12 11.54
N ALA A 32 -11.53 0.79 11.13
CA ALA A 32 -11.56 2.18 10.68
C ALA A 32 -12.06 2.35 9.23
N TYR A 33 -12.14 1.27 8.45
CA TYR A 33 -12.59 1.32 7.06
C TYR A 33 -14.11 1.58 6.97
N ALA A 34 -14.46 2.80 6.55
CA ALA A 34 -15.85 3.23 6.35
C ALA A 34 -16.28 3.25 4.87
N GLY A 35 -15.40 2.83 3.94
CA GLY A 35 -15.67 2.86 2.49
C GLY A 35 -16.60 1.76 1.99
N GLY A 36 -17.01 1.87 0.73
CA GLY A 36 -17.83 0.85 0.05
C GLY A 36 -17.06 -0.44 -0.22
N THR A 37 -17.79 -1.56 -0.33
CA THR A 37 -17.20 -2.89 -0.61
C THR A 37 -17.38 -3.33 -2.07
N SER A 38 -17.73 -2.39 -2.95
CA SER A 38 -17.77 -2.59 -4.39
C SER A 38 -16.39 -2.45 -5.02
N ILE A 39 -16.11 -3.29 -6.01
CA ILE A 39 -14.91 -3.16 -6.84
C ILE A 39 -15.32 -2.91 -8.29
N ILE A 40 -14.48 -2.16 -9.00
CA ILE A 40 -14.60 -1.97 -10.45
C ILE A 40 -13.79 -3.07 -11.12
N ILE A 41 -14.42 -3.83 -12.01
CA ILE A 41 -13.75 -4.88 -12.77
C ILE A 41 -12.84 -4.24 -13.83
N PRO A 42 -11.55 -4.63 -13.93
CA PRO A 42 -10.65 -4.13 -14.96
C PRO A 42 -11.21 -4.33 -16.37
N LYS A 43 -11.06 -3.33 -17.25
CA LYS A 43 -11.59 -3.35 -18.64
C LYS A 43 -11.29 -4.63 -19.43
N PRO A 44 -10.09 -5.25 -19.33
CA PRO A 44 -9.81 -6.51 -20.03
C PRO A 44 -10.65 -7.70 -19.53
N LEU A 45 -11.13 -7.65 -18.29
CA LEU A 45 -11.91 -8.71 -17.65
C LEU A 45 -13.44 -8.48 -17.79
N THR A 46 -13.87 -7.24 -18.03
CA THR A 46 -15.27 -6.87 -18.26
C THR A 46 -15.99 -7.76 -19.29
N PRO A 47 -15.42 -8.07 -20.48
CA PRO A 47 -16.12 -8.91 -21.46
C PRO A 47 -16.32 -10.36 -21.01
N TYR A 48 -15.53 -10.88 -20.06
CA TYR A 48 -15.67 -12.25 -19.56
C TYR A 48 -16.68 -12.36 -18.42
N VAL A 49 -16.77 -11.33 -17.58
CA VAL A 49 -17.64 -11.34 -16.38
C VAL A 49 -19.03 -10.74 -16.68
N GLY A 50 -19.14 -9.85 -17.66
CA GLY A 50 -20.40 -9.18 -18.01
C GLY A 50 -20.87 -8.13 -17.00
N LEU A 51 -20.06 -7.82 -15.99
CA LEU A 51 -20.31 -6.81 -14.96
C LEU A 51 -19.18 -5.78 -14.96
N THR A 52 -19.53 -4.52 -14.70
CA THR A 52 -18.56 -3.42 -14.54
C THR A 52 -18.23 -3.15 -13.07
N VAL A 53 -19.21 -3.33 -12.18
CA VAL A 53 -19.10 -3.16 -10.74
C VAL A 53 -19.57 -4.44 -10.06
N LEU A 54 -18.81 -4.93 -9.09
CA LEU A 54 -19.10 -6.14 -8.32
C LEU A 54 -19.06 -5.83 -6.83
N GLU A 55 -20.13 -6.17 -6.10
CA GLU A 55 -20.20 -6.02 -4.64
C GLU A 55 -19.62 -7.26 -3.95
N LEU A 56 -18.56 -7.08 -3.16
CA LEU A 56 -17.86 -8.21 -2.50
C LEU A 56 -18.26 -8.40 -1.04
N GLY A 57 -18.72 -7.34 -0.36
CA GLY A 57 -19.09 -7.39 1.06
C GLY A 57 -17.95 -7.90 1.95
N LEU A 58 -18.19 -8.99 2.68
CA LEU A 58 -17.22 -9.59 3.60
C LEU A 58 -15.91 -10.01 2.89
N PHE A 59 -16.00 -10.47 1.63
CA PHE A 59 -14.82 -10.88 0.88
C PHE A 59 -13.88 -9.71 0.59
N TYR A 60 -14.39 -8.48 0.52
CA TYR A 60 -13.57 -7.28 0.40
C TYR A 60 -12.76 -7.03 1.67
N LYS A 61 -13.37 -7.22 2.85
CA LYS A 61 -12.68 -7.10 4.14
C LYS A 61 -11.62 -8.19 4.32
N LEU A 62 -11.92 -9.41 3.90
CA LEU A 62 -10.94 -10.49 3.86
C LEU A 62 -9.79 -10.17 2.91
N PHE A 63 -10.07 -9.60 1.74
CA PHE A 63 -9.05 -9.14 0.80
C PHE A 63 -8.14 -8.07 1.42
N MET A 64 -8.70 -7.03 2.07
CA MET A 64 -7.91 -5.99 2.74
C MET A 64 -6.98 -6.57 3.81
N LEU A 65 -7.47 -7.56 4.58
CA LEU A 65 -6.69 -8.25 5.59
C LEU A 65 -5.52 -9.03 4.96
N LEU A 66 -5.81 -9.82 3.93
CA LEU A 66 -4.81 -10.59 3.21
C LEU A 66 -3.80 -9.69 2.49
N LEU A 67 -4.22 -8.52 2.01
CA LEU A 67 -3.34 -7.54 1.40
C LEU A 67 -2.31 -7.01 2.42
N ALA A 68 -2.72 -6.69 3.65
CA ALA A 68 -1.79 -6.27 4.70
C ALA A 68 -0.77 -7.36 5.06
N VAL A 69 -1.23 -8.61 5.14
CA VAL A 69 -0.34 -9.77 5.38
C VAL A 69 0.61 -9.97 4.21
N PHE A 70 0.12 -9.87 2.98
CA PHE A 70 0.92 -10.00 1.77
C PHE A 70 2.00 -8.92 1.70
N CYS A 71 1.66 -7.64 1.87
CA CYS A 71 2.63 -6.54 1.75
C CYS A 71 3.81 -6.69 2.72
N THR A 72 3.56 -7.09 3.96
CA THR A 72 4.63 -7.28 4.95
C THR A 72 5.49 -8.50 4.68
N ASN A 73 4.89 -9.63 4.27
CA ASN A 73 5.66 -10.84 3.97
C ASN A 73 6.40 -10.75 2.64
N SER A 74 5.83 -10.10 1.62
CA SER A 74 6.41 -9.99 0.27
C SER A 74 7.73 -9.23 0.26
N ILE A 75 7.84 -8.15 1.04
CA ILE A 75 9.12 -7.43 1.21
C ILE A 75 10.12 -8.32 1.96
N ASN A 76 9.68 -8.98 3.04
CA ASN A 76 10.54 -9.82 3.87
C ASN A 76 11.08 -11.08 3.16
N ILE A 77 10.38 -11.63 2.16
CA ILE A 77 10.90 -12.76 1.35
C ILE A 77 11.78 -12.27 0.19
N HIS A 78 11.63 -11.02 -0.24
CA HIS A 78 12.42 -10.39 -1.29
C HIS A 78 13.58 -9.56 -0.69
N ALA A 79 14.16 -10.12 0.37
CA ALA A 79 15.13 -9.52 1.26
C ALA A 79 16.51 -10.19 1.12
N GLY A 80 17.49 -9.72 1.89
CA GLY A 80 18.79 -10.40 2.03
C GLY A 80 19.91 -9.93 1.09
N LEU A 81 19.70 -8.83 0.36
CA LEU A 81 20.75 -8.09 -0.33
C LEU A 81 20.80 -6.65 0.19
N ASN A 82 22.00 -6.11 0.36
CA ASN A 82 22.21 -4.74 0.82
C ASN A 82 21.43 -3.74 -0.03
N GLY A 83 20.58 -2.95 0.61
CA GLY A 83 19.74 -1.93 -0.02
C GLY A 83 18.49 -2.44 -0.73
N LEU A 84 18.25 -3.76 -0.82
CA LEU A 84 17.11 -4.28 -1.60
C LEU A 84 15.76 -4.04 -0.91
N GLU A 85 15.66 -4.33 0.39
CA GLU A 85 14.44 -4.16 1.19
C GLU A 85 14.00 -2.70 1.28
N VAL A 86 14.96 -1.81 1.56
CA VAL A 86 14.69 -0.37 1.64
C VAL A 86 14.55 0.24 0.25
N GLY A 87 15.32 -0.23 -0.74
CA GLY A 87 15.27 0.26 -2.12
C GLY A 87 13.90 0.04 -2.76
N GLN A 88 13.35 -1.18 -2.67
CA GLN A 88 11.99 -1.45 -3.16
C GLN A 88 10.94 -0.60 -2.41
N THR A 89 11.12 -0.41 -1.10
CA THR A 89 10.24 0.42 -0.27
C THR A 89 10.28 1.89 -0.71
N VAL A 90 11.46 2.43 -1.01
CA VAL A 90 11.64 3.78 -1.55
C VAL A 90 10.97 3.92 -2.91
N VAL A 91 11.16 2.96 -3.82
CA VAL A 91 10.53 3.00 -5.15
C VAL A 91 9.01 2.93 -5.05
N ILE A 92 8.45 2.05 -4.24
CA ILE A 92 7.00 1.93 -4.04
C ILE A 92 6.44 3.20 -3.38
N SER A 93 7.11 3.74 -2.35
CA SER A 93 6.66 4.96 -1.67
C SER A 93 6.74 6.18 -2.58
N ALA A 94 7.80 6.27 -3.39
CA ALA A 94 7.92 7.29 -4.42
C ALA A 94 6.85 7.10 -5.50
N ALA A 95 6.53 5.87 -5.91
CA ALA A 95 5.46 5.59 -6.87
C ALA A 95 4.08 5.94 -6.33
N VAL A 96 3.78 5.65 -5.05
CA VAL A 96 2.52 6.07 -4.41
C VAL A 96 2.46 7.59 -4.30
N LEU A 97 3.58 8.22 -3.92
CA LEU A 97 3.66 9.68 -3.82
C LEU A 97 3.57 10.33 -5.20
N THR A 98 4.20 9.77 -6.23
CA THR A 98 4.09 10.27 -7.60
C THR A 98 2.75 9.90 -8.20
N ASP A 99 2.09 8.80 -7.90
CA ASP A 99 0.71 8.56 -8.32
C ASP A 99 -0.26 9.54 -7.63
N LEU A 100 0.02 9.93 -6.39
CA LEU A 100 -0.67 11.02 -5.68
C LEU A 100 -0.34 12.41 -6.25
N GLN A 101 0.93 12.69 -6.50
CA GLN A 101 1.45 13.93 -7.06
C GLN A 101 1.31 13.97 -8.58
N ASN A 102 0.94 12.87 -9.22
CA ASN A 102 0.60 12.78 -10.63
C ASN A 102 -0.78 13.38 -10.82
N ILE A 103 -1.48 13.89 -9.80
CA ILE A 103 -2.40 15.02 -9.99
C ILE A 103 -1.72 16.20 -10.72
N PHE A 104 -0.40 16.39 -10.58
CA PHE A 104 0.42 17.45 -11.20
C PHE A 104 0.94 17.12 -12.62
N LEU A 105 1.28 15.86 -12.96
CA LEU A 105 1.50 15.46 -14.37
C LEU A 105 0.19 15.15 -15.10
N VAL A 106 -0.82 14.68 -14.35
CA VAL A 106 -2.19 14.76 -14.76
C VAL A 106 -2.45 16.20 -15.10
N LEU A 107 -2.02 17.29 -14.44
CA LEU A 107 -2.23 18.70 -14.88
C LEU A 107 -1.97 18.94 -16.39
N ILE A 108 -0.95 18.29 -16.99
CA ILE A 108 -0.67 18.34 -18.44
C ILE A 108 -1.69 17.52 -19.26
N HIS A 109 -2.20 16.41 -18.71
CA HIS A 109 -3.37 15.66 -19.20
C HIS A 109 -4.73 16.27 -18.77
N ASN A 110 -4.75 17.15 -17.77
CA ASN A 110 -5.90 17.63 -17.00
C ASN A 110 -6.39 18.97 -17.55
N VAL A 111 -5.73 19.56 -18.55
CA VAL A 111 -6.44 20.50 -19.43
C VAL A 111 -7.68 19.81 -20.04
N MET A 112 -7.70 18.47 -20.11
CA MET A 112 -8.88 17.69 -20.52
C MET A 112 -9.70 17.06 -19.37
N ARG A 113 -9.23 17.09 -18.10
CA ARG A 113 -9.88 16.40 -16.97
C ARG A 113 -10.04 17.22 -15.66
N ILE A 114 -9.50 18.45 -15.58
CA ILE A 114 -9.87 19.49 -14.59
C ILE A 114 -11.33 19.93 -14.73
N ALA A 115 -12.00 19.54 -15.82
CA ALA A 115 -13.44 19.67 -15.96
C ALA A 115 -14.26 18.53 -15.29
N SER A 116 -13.64 17.47 -14.74
CA SER A 116 -14.39 16.26 -14.32
C SER A 116 -13.78 15.40 -13.20
N SER A 117 -13.62 15.93 -11.99
CA SER A 117 -13.74 15.08 -10.77
C SER A 117 -14.12 15.91 -9.54
N THR A 118 -15.42 15.93 -9.27
CA THR A 118 -16.09 16.60 -8.14
C THR A 118 -16.32 15.62 -6.98
N ASP A 119 -15.28 15.00 -6.41
CA ASP A 119 -15.45 14.09 -5.25
C ASP A 119 -14.49 14.45 -4.11
N ILE A 120 -15.01 15.20 -3.13
CA ILE A 120 -14.28 15.69 -1.94
C ILE A 120 -13.63 14.53 -1.15
N GLU A 121 -14.29 13.37 -1.09
CA GLU A 121 -13.80 12.19 -0.37
C GLU A 121 -12.49 11.65 -0.96
N THR A 122 -12.35 11.67 -2.29
CA THR A 122 -11.13 11.20 -2.96
C THR A 122 -9.95 12.12 -2.66
N GLN A 123 -10.19 13.44 -2.62
CA GLN A 123 -9.18 14.43 -2.27
C GLN A 123 -8.68 14.23 -0.84
N GLN A 124 -9.59 14.05 0.13
CA GLN A 124 -9.23 13.80 1.53
C GLN A 124 -8.42 12.52 1.71
N ALA A 125 -8.75 11.46 0.97
CA ALA A 125 -7.98 10.21 1.00
C ALA A 125 -6.55 10.39 0.47
N HIS A 126 -6.37 11.17 -0.60
CA HIS A 126 -5.05 11.51 -1.12
C HIS A 126 -4.24 12.36 -0.13
N GLU A 127 -4.86 13.36 0.50
CA GLU A 127 -4.21 14.17 1.54
C GLU A 127 -3.73 13.32 2.73
N PHE A 128 -4.59 12.43 3.24
CA PHE A 128 -4.22 11.50 4.32
C PHE A 128 -3.05 10.59 3.93
N SER A 129 -3.05 10.07 2.70
CA SER A 129 -1.98 9.22 2.21
C SER A 129 -0.65 9.98 2.05
N ILE A 130 -0.65 11.25 1.60
CA ILE A 130 0.58 12.08 1.60
C ILE A 130 1.16 12.21 3.01
N TYR A 131 0.32 12.46 4.02
CA TYR A 131 0.78 12.62 5.40
C TYR A 131 1.48 11.38 5.97
N LEU A 132 1.12 10.18 5.50
CA LEU A 132 1.77 8.93 5.90
C LEU A 132 3.00 8.60 5.05
N VAL A 133 2.89 8.74 3.72
CA VAL A 133 3.92 8.26 2.78
C VAL A 133 5.13 9.19 2.72
N LEU A 134 4.94 10.51 2.83
CA LEU A 134 6.05 11.47 2.77
C LEU A 134 7.09 11.26 3.89
N PRO A 135 6.72 11.20 5.19
CA PRO A 135 7.70 10.91 6.24
C PRO A 135 8.26 9.48 6.14
N PHE A 136 7.47 8.53 5.65
CA PHE A 136 7.95 7.15 5.44
C PHE A 136 9.05 7.10 4.37
N LEU A 137 8.87 7.83 3.26
CA LEU A 137 9.86 7.93 2.19
C LEU A 137 11.15 8.60 2.68
N THR A 138 11.06 9.70 3.42
CA THR A 138 12.26 10.44 3.89
C THR A 138 13.10 9.62 4.86
N ILE A 139 12.46 8.91 5.80
CA ILE A 139 13.15 8.01 6.73
C ILE A 139 13.75 6.81 5.97
N SER A 140 13.01 6.27 4.98
CA SER A 140 13.51 5.17 4.15
C SER A 140 14.73 5.58 3.30
N LEU A 141 14.75 6.80 2.75
CA LEU A 141 15.91 7.34 2.04
C LEU A 141 17.13 7.49 2.95
N ALA A 142 16.92 7.97 4.18
CA ALA A 142 17.99 8.05 5.18
C ALA A 142 18.54 6.65 5.51
N LEU A 143 17.67 5.67 5.73
CA LEU A 143 18.08 4.28 5.96
C LEU A 143 18.80 3.68 4.75
N LEU A 144 18.34 3.98 3.53
CA LEU A 144 18.94 3.50 2.29
C LEU A 144 20.39 3.98 2.19
N ALA A 145 20.67 5.24 2.54
CA ALA A 145 22.02 5.78 2.50
C ALA A 145 23.02 4.99 3.35
N PHE A 146 22.58 4.41 4.48
CA PHE A 146 23.42 3.57 5.34
C PHE A 146 23.37 2.06 5.00
N ASN A 147 22.31 1.60 4.35
CA ASN A 147 22.12 0.19 3.97
C ASN A 147 22.56 -0.10 2.53
N TRP A 148 22.87 0.94 1.74
CA TRP A 148 23.30 0.80 0.36
C TRP A 148 24.58 -0.03 0.26
N TYR A 149 24.71 -0.76 -0.85
CA TYR A 149 25.94 -1.49 -1.15
C TYR A 149 27.11 -0.52 -1.25
N GLY A 150 27.96 -0.51 -0.21
CA GLY A 150 29.18 0.29 -0.18
C GLY A 150 30.28 -0.30 -1.07
N PRO A 151 31.36 0.45 -1.33
CA PRO A 151 32.63 -0.13 -1.74
C PRO A 151 33.21 -1.05 -0.66
#